data_AF-A0A235HJ31-F1
#
_entry.id   AF-A0A235HJ31-F1
#
_cell.length_a   1.000
_cell.length_b   1.000
_cell.length_c   1.000
_cell.angle_alpha   90.00
_cell.angle_beta   90.00
_cell.angle_gamma   90.00
#
_symmetry.space_group_name_H-M   'P 1'
#
loop_
_entity.id
_entity.type
_entity.pdbx_description
1 polymer ?
#
loop_
_entity_poly.entity_id
_entity_poly.type
_entity_poly.pdbx_seq_one_letter_code
_entity_poly.pdbx_strand_id
1 'polypeptide(L)' 'MSNPEPSLVDRPTARRLLGDIGTTTLHKLINEGKLRRVKLGAKTLITVESIRALAESLEG' A
#
# COMPACT_ATOMS: atom_id res chain seq x y z
N MET A 1 11.38 -3.45 23.52
CA MET A 1 11.03 -2.18 22.86
C MET A 1 10.35 -2.53 21.56
N SER A 2 9.02 -2.43 21.47
CA SER A 2 8.28 -2.76 20.25
C SER A 2 8.66 -1.76 19.18
N ASN A 3 9.42 -2.22 18.18
CA ASN A 3 9.69 -1.42 16.98
C ASN A 3 8.34 -1.20 16.29
N PRO A 4 7.81 0.03 16.16
CA PRO A 4 6.58 0.23 15.42
C PRO A 4 6.86 -0.25 14.00
N GLU A 5 6.11 -1.26 13.56
CA GLU A 5 6.16 -1.71 12.19
C GLU A 5 6.04 -0.47 11.29
N PRO A 6 6.86 -0.35 10.22
CA PRO A 6 6.78 0.81 9.36
C PRO A 6 5.37 0.90 8.81
N SER A 7 4.61 1.86 9.30
CA SER A 7 3.18 2.03 8.98
C SER A 7 2.98 2.53 7.56
N LEU A 8 4.06 3.03 6.93
CA LEU A 8 4.10 3.59 5.59
C LEU A 8 5.20 2.94 4.76
N VAL A 9 4.85 2.48 3.57
CA VAL A 9 5.77 1.93 2.58
C VAL A 9 5.74 2.76 1.30
N ASP A 10 6.85 2.77 0.58
CA ASP A 10 6.88 3.38 -0.76
C ASP A 10 6.09 2.55 -1.78
N ARG A 11 5.85 3.15 -2.94
CA ARG A 11 5.07 2.53 -4.03
C ARG A 11 5.68 1.22 -4.55
N PRO A 12 6.99 1.11 -4.85
CA PRO A 12 7.59 -0.16 -5.24
C PRO A 12 7.47 -1.24 -4.16
N THR A 13 7.63 -0.89 -2.89
CA THR A 13 7.45 -1.83 -1.78
C THR A 13 6.00 -2.29 -1.66
N ALA A 14 5.03 -1.37 -1.71
CA ALA A 14 3.61 -1.69 -1.70
C ALA A 14 3.23 -2.65 -2.84
N ARG A 15 3.82 -2.45 -4.01
CA ARG A 15 3.63 -3.29 -5.19
C ARG A 15 4.06 -4.74 -4.94
N ARG A 16 5.25 -4.92 -4.35
CA ARG A 16 5.78 -6.24 -3.99
C ARG A 16 4.92 -6.94 -2.95
N LEU A 17 4.47 -6.19 -1.93
CA LEU A 17 3.58 -6.72 -0.87
C LEU A 17 2.23 -7.21 -1.40
N LEU A 18 1.74 -6.64 -2.50
CA LEU A 18 0.51 -7.05 -3.18
C LEU A 18 0.71 -8.18 -4.20
N GLY A 19 1.89 -8.80 -4.25
CA GLY A 19 2.20 -9.88 -5.23
C GLY A 19 2.88 -9.40 -6.51
N ASP A 20 3.68 -8.34 -6.44
CA ASP A 20 4.36 -7.66 -7.57
C ASP A 20 3.40 -7.23 -8.69
N ILE A 21 2.29 -6.60 -8.31
CA ILE A 21 1.28 -6.09 -9.26
C ILE A 21 1.84 -5.03 -10.23
N GLY A 22 1.17 -4.80 -11.36
CA GLY A 22 1.56 -3.70 -12.25
C GLY A 22 1.46 -2.31 -11.61
N THR A 23 2.26 -1.35 -12.08
CA THR A 23 2.16 0.07 -11.68
C THR A 23 0.79 0.67 -12.00
N THR A 24 0.19 0.24 -13.11
CA THR A 24 -1.18 0.60 -13.51
C THR A 24 -2.21 0.07 -12.51
N THR A 25 -2.07 -1.17 -12.07
CA THR A 25 -2.95 -1.78 -11.07
C THR A 25 -2.84 -1.05 -9.73
N LEU A 26 -1.62 -0.75 -9.28
CA LEU A 26 -1.41 0.04 -8.07
C LEU A 26 -2.10 1.41 -8.17
N HIS A 27 -1.98 2.10 -9.31
CA HIS A 27 -2.66 3.38 -9.53
C HIS A 27 -4.19 3.25 -9.51
N LYS A 28 -4.75 2.19 -10.11
CA LYS A 28 -6.18 1.91 -10.07
C LYS A 28 -6.66 1.70 -8.64
N LEU A 29 -5.98 0.84 -7.87
CA LEU A 29 -6.33 0.55 -6.47
C LEU A 29 -6.27 1.79 -5.58
N ILE A 30 -5.32 2.70 -5.83
CA ILE A 30 -5.25 4.00 -5.14
C ILE A 30 -6.43 4.89 -5.53
N ASN A 31 -6.79 4.92 -6.81
CA ASN A 31 -7.90 5.74 -7.32
C ASN A 31 -9.28 5.22 -6.88
N GLU A 32 -9.43 3.90 -6.81
CA GLU A 32 -10.61 3.20 -6.28
C GLU A 32 -10.74 3.34 -4.75
N GLY A 33 -9.77 3.95 -4.06
CA GLY A 33 -9.79 4.12 -2.61
C GLY A 33 -9.45 2.85 -1.82
N LYS A 34 -9.07 1.76 -2.50
CA LYS A 34 -8.65 0.48 -1.88
C LYS A 34 -7.28 0.58 -1.20
N LEU A 35 -6.42 1.47 -1.69
CA LEU A 35 -5.12 1.78 -1.07
C LEU A 35 -5.08 3.22 -0.59
N ARG A 36 -4.93 3.42 0.73
CA ARG A 36 -4.64 4.73 1.29
C ARG A 36 -3.22 5.17 0.96
N ARG A 37 -3.13 6.29 0.24
CA ARG A 37 -1.90 7.05 0.05
C ARG A 37 -1.76 8.17 1.09
N VAL A 38 -0.57 8.35 1.60
CA VAL A 38 -0.17 9.47 2.46
C VAL A 38 0.94 10.23 1.75
N LYS A 39 0.78 11.54 1.60
CA LYS A 39 1.82 12.40 1.02
C LYS A 39 2.73 12.88 2.14
N LEU A 40 3.98 12.41 2.15
CA LEU A 40 5.00 12.83 3.11
C LEU A 40 6.05 13.68 2.38
N GLY A 41 5.84 15.00 2.44
CA GLY A 41 6.63 15.97 1.67
C GLY A 41 6.52 15.74 0.16
N ALA A 42 7.65 15.48 -0.50
CA ALA A 42 7.72 15.18 -1.93
C ALA A 42 7.38 13.71 -2.27
N LYS A 43 7.33 12.81 -1.28
CA LYS A 43 7.10 11.38 -1.49
C LYS A 43 5.64 11.01 -1.24
N THR A 44 5.13 10.08 -2.05
CA THR A 44 3.84 9.44 -1.80
C THR A 44 4.11 8.05 -1.24
N LEU A 45 3.63 7.80 -0.02
CA LEU A 45 3.71 6.53 0.67
C LEU A 45 2.32 5.89 0.75
N ILE A 46 2.26 4.59 0.93
CA ILE A 46 1.05 3.79 1.08
C ILE A 46 1.05 3.20 2.48
N THR A 47 -0.08 3.23 3.17
CA THR A 47 -0.20 2.64 4.51
C THR A 47 -0.25 1.12 4.44
N VAL A 48 0.52 0.44 5.31
CA VAL A 48 0.53 -1.02 5.40
C VAL A 48 -0.84 -1.57 5.80
N GLU A 49 -1.57 -0.88 6.69
CA GLU A 49 -2.95 -1.26 7.03
C GLU A 49 -3.84 -1.42 5.80
N SER A 50 -3.82 -0.45 4.89
CA SER A 50 -4.66 -0.50 3.68
C SER A 50 -4.21 -1.59 2.71
N ILE A 51 -2.93 -1.96 2.72
CA ILE A 51 -2.39 -3.08 1.93
C ILE A 51 -2.90 -4.40 2.51
N ARG A 52 -2.82 -4.58 3.84
CA ARG A 52 -3.33 -5.78 4.52
C ARG A 52 -4.84 -5.93 4.33
N ALA A 53 -5.61 -4.86 4.56
CA ALA A 53 -7.05 -4.87 4.35
C ALA A 53 -7.43 -5.26 2.90
N LEU A 54 -6.63 -4.82 1.92
CA LEU A 54 -6.82 -5.22 0.53
C LEU A 54 -6.46 -6.69 0.29
N ALA A 55 -5.35 -7.18 0.85
CA ALA A 55 -4.95 -8.58 0.75
C ALA A 55 -6.00 -9.51 1.37
N GLU A 56 -6.50 -9.17 2.57
CA GLU A 56 -7.59 -9.88 3.23
C GLU A 56 -8.89 -9.88 2.40
N SER A 57 -9.18 -8.78 1.69
CA SER A 57 -10.34 -8.70 0.80
C SER A 57 -10.20 -9.53 -0.49
N LEU A 58 -8.98 -9.97 -0.85
CA LEU A 58 -8.71 -10.79 -2.04
C LEU A 58 -8.70 -12.29 -1.73
N GLU A 59 -8.48 -12.68 -0.47
CA GLU A 59 -8.54 -14.07 -0.01
C GLU A 59 -9.95 -14.52 0.43
N GLY A 60 -10.95 -13.62 0.34
CA GLY A 60 -12.35 -13.86 0.67
C GLY A 60 -13.24 -14.25 -0.49
#